data_AF-A0A8J6N8L7-F1
#
_entry.id   AF-A0A8J6N8L7-F1
#
_cell.length_a   1.000
_cell.length_b   1.000
_cell.length_c   1.000
_cell.angle_alpha   90.00
_cell.angle_beta   90.00
_cell.angle_gamma   90.00
#
_symmetry.space_group_name_H-M   'P 1'
#
loop_
_entity.id
_entity.type
_entity.pdbx_description
1 polymer ?
#
loop_
_entity_poly.entity_id
_entity_poly.type
_entity_poly.pdbx_seq_one_letter_code
_entity_poly.pdbx_strand_id
1 'polypeptide(L)' 'MKRTLALIAATLLLTATVSTGIAATLKCTVTSVDQATVILDCGDKADTLKAGDAVKVKTERVSAAIEGC' A
#
# COMPACT_ATOMS: atom_id res chain seq x y z
N MET A 1 9.11 -32.53 -30.19
CA MET A 1 7.89 -32.18 -29.43
C MET A 1 8.07 -32.18 -27.91
N LYS A 2 8.91 -33.04 -27.29
CA LYS A 2 9.16 -33.00 -25.82
C LYS A 2 9.94 -31.77 -25.35
N ARG A 3 10.89 -31.28 -26.17
CA ARG A 3 11.73 -30.11 -25.87
C ARG A 3 11.00 -28.77 -26.02
N THR A 4 10.08 -28.68 -26.97
CA THR A 4 9.26 -27.48 -27.21
C THR A 4 8.20 -27.28 -26.13
N LEU A 5 7.62 -28.36 -25.59
CA LEU A 5 6.70 -28.28 -24.45
C LEU A 5 7.39 -27.76 -23.17
N ALA A 6 8.62 -28.21 -22.90
CA ALA A 6 9.38 -27.77 -21.74
C ALA A 6 9.75 -26.28 -21.80
N LEU A 7 10.03 -25.76 -23.01
CA LEU A 7 10.32 -24.34 -23.25
C LEU A 7 9.11 -23.43 -23.03
N ILE A 8 7.89 -23.90 -23.36
CA ILE A 8 6.65 -23.15 -23.13
C ILE A 8 6.23 -23.19 -21.65
N ALA A 9 6.46 -24.30 -20.96
CA ALA A 9 6.17 -24.40 -19.53
C ALA A 9 7.08 -23.49 -18.68
N ALA A 10 8.34 -23.33 -19.09
CA ALA A 10 9.31 -22.47 -18.38
C ALA A 10 8.99 -20.97 -18.51
N THR A 11 8.38 -20.52 -19.62
CA THR A 11 8.00 -19.11 -19.80
C THR A 11 6.73 -18.72 -19.06
N LEU A 12 5.81 -19.65 -18.77
CA LEU A 12 4.62 -19.38 -17.94
C LEU A 12 4.93 -19.18 -16.44
N LEU A 13 6.02 -19.76 -15.93
CA LEU A 13 6.40 -19.60 -14.52
C LEU A 13 7.05 -18.25 -14.23
N LEU A 14 7.55 -17.55 -15.26
CA LEU A 14 8.21 -16.24 -15.12
C LEU A 14 7.22 -15.06 -15.03
N THR A 15 5.95 -15.26 -15.43
CA THR A 15 4.91 -14.23 -15.32
C THR A 15 4.13 -14.32 -14.00
N ALA A 16 4.33 -15.38 -13.22
CA ALA A 16 3.64 -15.59 -11.94
C ALA A 16 4.19 -14.74 -10.77
N THR A 17 5.32 -14.04 -10.97
CA THR A 17 5.98 -13.26 -9.90
C THR A 17 5.90 -11.76 -10.11
N VAL A 18 4.75 -11.21 -10.56
CA VAL A 18 4.49 -9.76 -10.41
C VAL A 18 3.01 -9.51 -10.12
N SER A 19 2.51 -10.10 -9.05
CA SER A 19 1.35 -9.55 -8.35
C SER A 19 1.76 -9.11 -6.95
N THR A 20 2.78 -8.25 -6.86
CA THR A 20 2.81 -7.31 -5.73
C THR A 20 1.58 -6.43 -5.93
N GLY A 21 0.47 -6.84 -5.33
CA GLY A 21 -0.76 -6.06 -5.34
C GLY A 21 -0.39 -4.63 -5.03
N ILE A 22 -0.66 -3.74 -5.97
CA ILE A 22 -0.57 -2.31 -5.75
C ILE A 22 -1.62 -2.06 -4.67
N ALA A 23 -1.21 -2.08 -3.41
CA ALA A 23 -2.08 -1.76 -2.30
C ALA A 23 -2.62 -0.36 -2.60
N ALA A 24 -3.94 -0.26 -2.74
CA ALA A 24 -4.58 1.01 -3.02
C ALA A 24 -4.18 2.00 -1.92
N THR A 25 -3.43 3.04 -2.29
CA THR A 25 -3.08 4.10 -1.36
C THR A 25 -4.34 4.92 -1.09
N LEU A 26 -4.84 4.84 0.14
CA LEU A 26 -5.91 5.71 0.61
C LEU A 26 -5.30 7.04 1.05
N LYS A 27 -5.86 8.15 0.59
CA LYS A 27 -5.54 9.48 1.11
C LYS A 27 -6.52 9.78 2.24
N CYS A 28 -5.99 10.00 3.43
CA CYS A 28 -6.77 10.37 4.60
C CYS A 28 -6.19 11.61 5.24
N THR A 29 -7.05 12.40 5.89
CA THR A 29 -6.65 13.57 6.65
C THR A 29 -6.60 13.21 8.13
N VAL A 30 -5.54 13.59 8.83
CA VAL A 30 -5.48 13.45 10.29
C VAL A 30 -6.39 14.51 10.90
N THR A 31 -7.45 14.11 11.59
CA THR A 31 -8.38 15.04 12.25
C THR A 31 -8.00 15.28 13.70
N SER A 32 -7.44 14.27 14.37
CA SER A 32 -6.95 14.38 15.74
C SER A 32 -5.87 13.34 16.04
N VAL A 33 -5.00 13.69 16.98
CA VAL A 33 -4.01 12.78 17.57
C VAL A 33 -4.17 12.87 19.08
N ASP A 34 -4.53 11.75 19.71
CA ASP A 34 -4.60 11.62 21.16
C ASP A 34 -3.67 10.50 21.63
N GLN A 35 -2.56 10.89 22.24
CA GLN A 35 -1.54 9.97 22.76
C GLN A 35 -1.10 8.91 21.72
N ALA A 36 -1.57 7.67 21.87
CA ALA A 36 -1.25 6.53 21.01
C ALA A 36 -2.30 6.29 19.89
N THR A 37 -3.35 7.11 19.82
CA THR A 37 -4.46 6.97 18.88
C THR A 37 -4.42 8.10 17.86
N VAL A 38 -4.51 7.75 16.58
CA VAL A 38 -4.65 8.70 15.47
C VAL A 38 -6.03 8.53 14.86
N ILE A 39 -6.79 9.62 14.74
CA ILE A 39 -8.08 9.64 14.06
C ILE A 39 -7.86 10.13 12.62
N LEU A 40 -8.18 9.28 11.66
CA LEU A 40 -8.05 9.54 10.24
C LEU A 40 -9.44 9.66 9.61
N ASP A 41 -9.67 10.74 8.88
CA ASP A 41 -10.80 10.86 7.97
C ASP A 41 -10.37 10.41 6.56
N CYS A 42 -10.86 9.25 6.14
CA CYS A 42 -10.59 8.67 4.83
C CYS A 42 -11.76 8.86 3.84
N GLY A 43 -12.78 9.66 4.20
CA GLY A 43 -13.99 9.88 3.39
C GLY A 43 -14.72 8.58 3.03
N ASP A 44 -15.25 8.54 1.80
CA ASP A 44 -16.07 7.44 1.25
C ASP A 44 -15.30 6.13 0.99
N LYS A 45 -14.05 6.03 1.45
CA LYS A 45 -13.24 4.81 1.31
C LYS A 45 -12.89 4.19 2.65
N ALA A 46 -13.38 4.75 3.77
CA ALA A 46 -13.14 4.21 5.09
C ALA A 46 -13.66 2.77 5.24
N ASP A 47 -14.76 2.44 4.56
CA ASP A 47 -15.39 1.13 4.45
C ASP A 47 -14.49 0.04 3.83
N THR A 48 -13.39 0.42 3.18
CA THR A 48 -12.39 -0.52 2.68
C THR A 48 -11.43 -1.02 3.77
N LEU A 49 -11.40 -0.35 4.93
CA LEU A 49 -10.61 -0.71 6.10
C LEU A 49 -11.48 -1.48 7.09
N LYS A 50 -10.94 -2.58 7.61
CA LYS A 50 -11.60 -3.40 8.64
C LYS A 50 -10.75 -3.43 9.90
N ALA A 51 -11.41 -3.62 11.04
CA ALA A 51 -10.74 -3.75 12.33
C ALA A 51 -9.71 -4.90 12.29
N GLY A 52 -8.49 -4.62 12.76
CA GLY A 52 -7.38 -5.58 12.74
C GLY A 52 -6.50 -5.52 11.48
N ASP A 53 -6.84 -4.71 10.48
CA ASP A 53 -5.97 -4.51 9.32
C ASP A 53 -4.66 -3.83 9.73
N ALA A 54 -3.54 -4.37 9.23
CA ALA A 54 -2.25 -3.72 9.32
C ALA A 54 -2.16 -2.61 8.27
N VAL A 55 -2.12 -1.35 8.71
CA VAL A 55 -2.04 -0.18 7.83
C VAL A 55 -0.66 0.47 7.94
N LYS A 56 -0.04 0.76 6.79
CA LYS A 56 1.19 1.55 6.74
C LYS A 56 0.86 3.00 6.47
N VAL A 57 1.02 3.85 7.49
CA VAL A 57 0.81 5.29 7.35
C VAL A 57 2.07 5.93 6.77
N LYS A 58 1.90 6.74 5.71
CA LYS A 58 2.95 7.60 5.16
C LYS A 58 2.37 8.99 5.03
N THR A 59 3.02 9.97 5.64
CA THR A 59 2.71 11.38 5.40
C THR A 59 3.49 11.87 4.19
N GLU A 60 2.88 12.77 3.41
CA GLU A 60 3.65 13.51 2.42
C GLU A 60 4.65 14.37 3.18
N ARG A 61 5.93 14.28 2.80
CA ARG A 61 6.93 15.21 3.32
C ARG A 61 6.56 16.59 2.77
N VAL A 62 5.98 17.44 3.61
CA VAL A 62 6.04 18.87 3.35
C VAL A 62 7.51 19.20 3.44
N SER A 63 8.15 19.47 2.31
CA SER A 63 9.50 20.04 2.26
C SER A 63 9.46 21.48 2.76
N ALA A 64 8.97 21.68 3.98
CA ALA A 64 9.34 22.81 4.79
C ALA A 64 10.54 22.29 5.57
N ALA A 65 11.73 22.69 5.14
CA ALA A 65 12.84 22.74 6.06
C ALA A 65 12.31 23.41 7.34
N ILE A 66 12.32 22.70 8.45
CA ILE A 66 12.20 23.36 9.75
C ILE A 66 13.54 24.10 9.90
N GLU A 67 13.59 25.28 9.30
CA GLU A 67 14.60 26.29 9.56
C GLU A 67 14.36 26.76 11.00
N GLY A 68 15.02 26.09 11.95
CA GLY A 68 15.13 26.57 13.33
C GLY A 68 14.26 25.85 14.35
N CYS A 69 14.81 24.82 14.97
CA CYS A 69 14.75 24.63 16.42
C CYS A 69 16.02 23.93 16.88
#